data_AF-A0AAW9IM25-F1
#
_entry.id   AF-A0AAW9IM25-F1
#
_cell.length_a   1.000
_cell.length_b   1.000
_cell.length_c   1.000
_cell.angle_alpha   90.00
_cell.angle_beta   90.00
_cell.angle_gamma   90.00
#
_symmetry.space_group_name_H-M   'P 1'
#
loop_
_entity.id
_entity.type
_entity.pdbx_description
1 polymer ?
#
loop_
_entity_poly.entity_id
_entity_poly.type
_entity_poly.pdbx_seq_one_letter_code
_entity_poly.pdbx_strand_id
1 'polypeptide(L)'
;PSTRTRFSFEAAMMKLGGKILGFSEPNSSSTAKGETLADTITMVSIYSDIIAMRHPMEGSAKLASMYSNVSVINAGDGGHQHPTQTLTDLLTIESLKNGLTNHTIGICGDLKNGRTVHS
;
A
#
# COMPACT_ATOMS: atom_id res chain seq x y z
N PRO A 1 -8.92 -0.81 -8.29
CA PRO A 1 -9.48 -1.02 -6.93
C PRO A 1 -9.09 -2.41 -6.39
N SER A 2 -8.80 -2.56 -5.09
CA SER A 2 -8.49 -3.87 -4.49
C SER A 2 -9.06 -4.01 -3.08
N THR A 3 -10.15 -4.77 -2.98
CA THR A 3 -10.86 -5.01 -1.73
C THR A 3 -10.01 -5.73 -0.69
N ARG A 4 -9.14 -6.67 -1.11
CA ARG A 4 -8.25 -7.42 -0.22
C ARG A 4 -7.30 -6.50 0.54
N THR A 5 -6.55 -5.66 -0.20
CA THR A 5 -5.59 -4.74 0.41
C THR A 5 -6.30 -3.73 1.32
N ARG A 6 -7.45 -3.21 0.90
CA ARG A 6 -8.23 -2.30 1.74
C ARG A 6 -8.62 -2.97 3.06
N PHE A 7 -9.27 -4.13 2.99
CA PHE A 7 -9.73 -4.84 4.18
C PHE A 7 -8.60 -5.26 5.11
N SER A 8 -7.41 -5.60 4.59
CA SER A 8 -6.27 -5.91 5.46
C SER A 8 -5.80 -4.70 6.27
N PHE A 9 -5.73 -3.52 5.65
CA PHE A 9 -5.36 -2.28 6.35
C PHE A 9 -6.46 -1.80 7.30
N GLU A 10 -7.72 -1.83 6.87
CA GLU A 10 -8.87 -1.45 7.70
C GLU A 10 -8.95 -2.35 8.94
N ALA A 11 -8.86 -3.67 8.77
CA ALA A 11 -8.87 -4.60 9.89
C ALA A 11 -7.68 -4.40 10.83
N ALA A 12 -6.48 -4.13 10.30
CA ALA A 12 -5.30 -3.84 11.12
C ALA A 12 -5.50 -2.57 11.95
N MET A 13 -6.01 -1.49 11.34
CA MET A 13 -6.26 -0.22 12.02
C MET A 13 -7.32 -0.38 13.12
N MET A 14 -8.42 -1.08 12.83
CA MET A 14 -9.47 -1.34 13.82
C MET A 14 -8.99 -2.21 14.99
N LYS A 15 -8.14 -3.22 14.72
CA LYS A 15 -7.55 -4.06 15.77
C LYS A 15 -6.65 -3.28 16.72
N LEU A 16 -6.04 -2.20 16.23
CA LEU A 16 -5.24 -1.27 17.04
C LEU A 16 -6.10 -0.21 17.78
N GLY A 17 -7.44 -0.29 17.67
CA GLY A 17 -8.36 0.69 18.26
C GLY A 17 -8.47 1.99 17.47
N GLY A 18 -7.90 2.04 16.27
CA GLY A 18 -7.92 3.19 15.39
C GLY A 18 -9.26 3.38 14.66
N LYS A 19 -9.42 4.56 14.06
CA LYS A 19 -10.54 4.90 13.18
C LYS A 19 -10.05 4.97 11.74
N ILE A 20 -10.95 4.74 10.79
CA ILE A 20 -10.67 4.77 9.36
C ILE A 20 -11.41 5.95 8.74
N LEU A 21 -10.69 6.74 7.96
CA LEU A 21 -11.22 7.78 7.09
C LEU A 21 -10.88 7.37 5.67
N GLY A 22 -11.87 7.12 4.82
CA GLY A 22 -11.62 6.57 3.51
C GLY A 22 -12.69 6.88 2.48
N PHE A 23 -12.25 6.93 1.22
CA PHE A 23 -13.09 7.06 0.05
C PHE A 23 -13.07 5.73 -0.71
N SER A 24 -14.24 5.11 -0.88
CA SER A 24 -14.34 3.79 -1.52
C SER A 24 -13.91 3.81 -2.99
N GLU A 25 -13.97 4.96 -3.65
CA GLU A 25 -13.74 5.11 -5.08
C GLU A 25 -13.08 6.46 -5.41
N PRO A 26 -11.85 6.46 -5.94
CA PRO A 26 -11.22 7.67 -6.48
C PRO A 26 -12.05 8.26 -7.63
N ASN A 27 -12.66 7.40 -8.46
CA ASN A 27 -13.46 7.80 -9.61
C ASN A 27 -14.79 8.50 -9.25
N SER A 28 -15.20 8.52 -7.98
CA SER A 28 -16.45 9.16 -7.57
C SER A 28 -16.28 10.44 -6.75
N SER A 29 -15.06 10.84 -6.33
CA SER A 29 -14.96 11.89 -5.28
C SER A 29 -13.98 13.06 -5.45
N SER A 30 -12.98 13.08 -6.35
CA SER A 30 -12.18 14.33 -6.53
C SER A 30 -11.34 14.38 -7.81
N THR A 31 -10.76 13.26 -8.27
CA THR A 31 -10.05 13.20 -9.56
C THR A 31 -10.97 13.48 -10.76
N ALA A 32 -12.29 13.26 -10.60
CA ALA A 32 -13.29 13.64 -11.60
C ALA A 32 -13.48 15.17 -11.75
N LYS A 33 -12.98 15.97 -10.79
CA LYS A 33 -13.10 17.44 -10.76
C LYS A 33 -11.77 18.17 -11.07
N GLY A 34 -10.72 17.45 -11.46
CA GLY A 34 -9.42 18.04 -11.84
C GLY A 34 -8.47 18.34 -10.67
N GLU A 35 -8.75 17.85 -9.46
CA GLU A 35 -7.85 17.97 -8.31
C GLU A 35 -6.61 17.09 -8.51
N THR A 36 -5.42 17.62 -8.22
CA THR A 36 -4.18 16.85 -8.39
C THR A 36 -4.00 15.83 -7.25
N LEU A 37 -3.19 14.80 -7.48
CA LEU A 37 -2.81 13.86 -6.42
C LEU A 37 -2.13 14.60 -5.24
N ALA A 38 -1.33 15.63 -5.53
CA ALA A 38 -0.65 16.42 -4.50
C ALA A 38 -1.66 17.18 -3.63
N ASP A 39 -2.66 17.82 -4.23
CA ASP A 39 -3.72 18.53 -3.50
C ASP A 39 -4.51 17.57 -2.62
N THR A 40 -4.91 16.42 -3.19
CA THR A 40 -5.67 15.38 -2.47
C THR A 40 -4.88 14.86 -1.25
N ILE A 41 -3.59 14.56 -1.43
CA ILE A 41 -2.74 14.05 -0.34
C ILE A 41 -2.53 15.12 0.73
N THR A 42 -2.28 16.37 0.33
CA THR A 42 -2.13 17.50 1.26
C THR A 42 -3.38 17.63 2.12
N MET A 43 -4.55 17.63 1.49
CA MET A 43 -5.85 17.71 2.19
C MET A 43 -6.08 16.52 3.13
N VAL A 44 -5.91 15.27 2.66
CA VAL A 44 -6.13 14.07 3.48
C VAL A 44 -5.16 14.01 4.67
N SER A 45 -3.92 14.49 4.50
CA SER A 45 -2.93 14.53 5.58
C SER A 45 -3.30 15.46 6.73
N ILE A 46 -4.21 16.42 6.51
CA ILE A 46 -4.74 17.29 7.57
C ILE A 46 -5.77 16.54 8.45
N TYR A 47 -6.48 15.58 7.86
CA TYR A 47 -7.56 14.85 8.52
C TYR A 47 -7.15 13.50 9.13
N SER A 48 -5.94 13.03 8.84
CA SER A 48 -5.49 11.68 9.19
C SER A 48 -4.09 11.69 9.81
N ASP A 49 -3.84 10.76 10.73
CA ASP A 49 -2.52 10.59 11.37
C ASP A 49 -1.56 9.71 10.54
N ILE A 50 -2.10 8.94 9.60
CA ILE A 50 -1.36 8.06 8.69
C ILE A 50 -2.19 7.76 7.45
N ILE A 51 -1.53 7.63 6.30
CA ILE A 51 -2.17 7.37 5.01
C ILE A 51 -1.68 6.03 4.47
N ALA A 52 -2.59 5.09 4.22
CA ALA A 52 -2.31 3.95 3.35
C ALA A 52 -2.90 4.23 1.97
N MET A 53 -2.06 4.26 0.93
CA MET A 53 -2.49 4.65 -0.40
C MET A 53 -2.18 3.59 -1.45
N ARG A 54 -3.06 3.50 -2.45
CA ARG A 54 -2.86 2.67 -3.64
C ARG A 54 -3.28 3.45 -4.87
N HIS A 55 -2.39 3.54 -5.86
CA HIS A 55 -2.62 4.36 -7.04
C HIS A 55 -2.00 3.69 -8.29
N PRO A 56 -2.62 3.80 -9.48
CA PRO A 56 -2.17 3.08 -10.68
C PRO A 56 -0.84 3.60 -11.25
N MET A 57 -0.48 4.85 -10.98
CA MET A 57 0.76 5.46 -11.44
C MET A 57 1.94 5.04 -10.56
N GLU A 58 3.02 4.57 -11.19
CA GLU A 58 4.29 4.26 -10.51
C GLU A 58 4.90 5.52 -9.88
N GLY A 59 5.54 5.37 -8.73
CA GLY A 59 6.12 6.50 -7.99
C GLY A 59 5.09 7.39 -7.29
N SER A 60 3.79 7.12 -7.42
CA SER A 60 2.73 7.89 -6.76
C SER A 60 2.84 7.91 -5.24
N ALA A 61 3.25 6.79 -4.62
CA ALA A 61 3.49 6.75 -3.18
C ALA A 61 4.68 7.63 -2.76
N LYS A 62 5.72 7.70 -3.59
CA LYS A 62 6.85 8.61 -3.36
C LYS A 62 6.42 10.06 -3.53
N LEU A 63 5.65 10.39 -4.55
CA LEU A 63 5.09 11.72 -4.75
C LEU A 63 4.27 12.14 -3.53
N ALA A 64 3.32 11.30 -3.10
CA ALA A 64 2.51 11.56 -1.91
C ALA A 64 3.35 11.78 -0.65
N SER A 65 4.43 11.02 -0.45
CA SER A 65 5.31 11.22 0.70
C SER A 65 6.00 12.60 0.72
N MET A 66 6.12 13.29 -0.43
CA MET A 66 6.69 14.63 -0.50
C MET A 66 5.67 15.74 -0.17
N TYR A 67 4.37 15.47 -0.29
CA TYR A 67 3.29 16.43 -0.03
C TYR A 67 2.49 16.14 1.24
N SER A 68 2.65 14.96 1.84
CA SER A 68 1.97 14.56 3.06
C SER A 68 2.71 15.06 4.29
N ASN A 69 1.98 15.63 5.24
CA ASN A 69 2.51 15.95 6.58
C ASN A 69 2.56 14.73 7.51
N VAL A 70 1.95 13.61 7.12
CA VAL A 70 1.92 12.36 7.87
C VAL A 70 2.55 11.20 7.10
N SER A 71 2.86 10.11 7.79
CA SER A 71 3.47 8.93 7.15
C SER A 71 2.56 8.34 6.06
N VAL A 72 3.19 7.94 4.96
CA VAL A 72 2.52 7.30 3.80
C VAL A 72 2.99 5.85 3.68
N ILE A 73 2.05 4.92 3.70
CA ILE A 73 2.25 3.50 3.42
C ILE A 73 1.87 3.22 1.96
N ASN A 74 2.84 2.71 1.19
CA ASN A 74 2.60 2.24 -0.17
C ASN A 74 1.87 0.88 -0.14
N ALA A 75 0.56 0.91 -0.41
CA ALA A 75 -0.28 -0.28 -0.58
C ALA A 75 -0.36 -0.75 -2.05
N GLY A 76 0.54 -0.26 -2.90
CA GLY A 76 0.70 -0.59 -4.31
C GLY A 76 0.70 0.64 -5.21
N ASP A 77 1.80 0.89 -5.93
CA ASP A 77 1.91 1.92 -6.96
C ASP A 77 2.09 1.29 -8.35
N GLY A 78 1.00 1.11 -9.09
CA GLY A 78 1.04 0.54 -10.44
C GLY A 78 1.68 -0.86 -10.51
N GLY A 79 2.57 -1.06 -11.48
CA GLY A 79 3.37 -2.28 -11.65
C GLY A 79 4.64 -2.34 -10.80
N HIS A 80 4.88 -1.32 -9.97
CA HIS A 80 6.15 -1.11 -9.29
C HIS A 80 6.23 -1.85 -7.95
N GLN A 81 5.91 -1.22 -6.82
CA GLN A 81 6.22 -1.76 -5.49
C GLN A 81 4.95 -2.12 -4.70
N HIS A 82 5.04 -3.14 -3.84
CA HIS A 82 4.03 -3.43 -2.82
C HIS A 82 4.68 -3.91 -1.50
N PRO A 83 5.38 -3.02 -0.75
CA PRO A 83 6.25 -3.42 0.35
C PRO A 83 5.57 -4.22 1.46
N THR A 84 4.31 -3.92 1.77
CA THR A 84 3.58 -4.64 2.82
C THR A 84 3.28 -6.10 2.47
N GLN A 85 3.25 -6.45 1.18
CA GLN A 85 3.13 -7.85 0.75
C GLN A 85 4.46 -8.57 1.00
N THR A 86 5.58 -8.00 0.55
CA THR A 86 6.92 -8.55 0.78
C THR A 86 7.21 -8.73 2.27
N LEU A 87 6.85 -7.74 3.11
CA LEU A 87 7.00 -7.86 4.56
C LEU A 87 6.15 -9.00 5.15
N THR A 88 4.94 -9.21 4.64
CA THR A 88 4.08 -10.33 5.08
C THR A 88 4.69 -11.67 4.67
N ASP A 89 5.26 -11.76 3.46
CA ASP A 89 5.91 -12.96 2.95
C ASP A 89 7.16 -13.30 3.76
N LEU A 90 8.00 -12.30 4.07
CA LEU A 90 9.17 -12.45 4.94
C LEU A 90 8.78 -12.87 6.36
N LEU A 91 7.79 -12.19 6.97
CA LEU A 91 7.28 -12.56 8.29
C LEU A 91 6.78 -14.01 8.32
N THR A 92 6.15 -14.46 7.24
CA THR A 92 5.68 -15.84 7.11
C THR A 92 6.84 -16.83 7.07
N ILE A 93 7.88 -16.55 6.29
CA ILE A 93 9.10 -17.38 6.25
C ILE A 93 9.77 -17.40 7.63
N GLU A 94 9.98 -16.23 8.24
CA GLU A 94 10.60 -16.12 9.56
C GLU A 94 9.85 -16.92 10.62
N SER A 95 8.52 -16.79 10.67
CA SER A 95 7.67 -17.48 11.65
C SER A 95 7.61 -18.99 11.45
N LEU A 96 7.66 -19.47 10.20
CA LEU A 96 7.51 -20.89 9.88
C LEU A 96 8.85 -21.64 9.77
N LYS A 97 9.93 -20.91 9.50
CA LYS A 97 11.26 -21.48 9.23
C LYS A 97 12.33 -21.02 10.22
N ASN A 98 11.95 -20.25 11.25
CA ASN A 98 12.80 -19.76 12.33
C ASN A 98 14.03 -19.00 11.81
N GLY A 99 13.78 -17.99 10.98
CA GLY A 99 14.80 -17.11 10.40
C GLY A 99 14.67 -16.97 8.89
N LEU A 100 15.49 -16.09 8.32
CA LEU A 100 15.43 -15.71 6.89
C LEU A 100 16.65 -16.16 6.08
N THR A 101 17.65 -16.74 6.74
CA THR A 101 18.92 -17.12 6.12
C THR A 101 18.95 -18.60 5.77
N ASN A 102 19.76 -18.97 4.76
CA ASN A 102 20.02 -20.35 4.34
C ASN A 102 18.77 -21.12 3.86
N HIS A 103 17.82 -20.43 3.25
CA HIS A 103 16.67 -21.06 2.60
C HIS A 103 16.87 -21.17 1.10
N THR A 104 16.50 -22.32 0.54
CA THR A 104 16.29 -22.46 -0.91
C THR A 104 14.81 -22.23 -1.20
N ILE A 105 14.49 -21.13 -1.87
CA ILE A 105 13.12 -20.73 -2.20
C ILE A 105 12.87 -20.98 -3.69
N GLY A 106 11.86 -21.78 -4.00
CA GLY A 106 11.35 -21.93 -5.36
C GLY A 106 10.15 -21.02 -5.57
N ILE A 107 10.16 -20.23 -6.66
CA ILE A 107 9.03 -19.38 -7.05
C ILE A 107 8.50 -19.90 -8.40
N CYS A 108 7.19 -20.09 -8.49
CA CYS A 108 6.52 -20.62 -9.69
C CYS A 108 5.35 -19.73 -10.09
N GLY A 109 5.18 -19.51 -11.39
CA GLY A 109 4.13 -18.67 -11.96
C GLY A 109 4.67 -17.71 -13.03
N ASP A 110 3.98 -16.59 -13.25
CA ASP A 110 4.47 -15.53 -14.13
C ASP A 110 5.58 -14.73 -13.44
N LEU A 111 6.82 -15.15 -13.68
CA LEU A 111 8.01 -14.50 -13.14
C LEU A 111 8.40 -13.23 -13.91
N LYS A 112 7.76 -12.94 -15.05
CA LYS A 112 8.05 -11.75 -15.86
C LYS A 112 7.22 -10.55 -15.42
N ASN A 113 5.94 -10.76 -15.11
CA ASN A 113 5.02 -9.69 -14.74
C ASN A 113 4.57 -9.76 -13.27
N GLY A 114 4.98 -10.78 -12.52
CA GLY A 114 4.67 -10.93 -11.10
C GLY A 114 5.38 -9.89 -10.25
N ARG A 115 4.84 -8.67 -10.14
CA ARG A 115 5.46 -7.56 -9.37
C ARG A 115 5.84 -7.93 -7.93
N THR A 116 5.04 -8.75 -7.24
CA THR A 116 5.32 -9.18 -5.87
C THR A 116 6.43 -10.21 -5.79
N VAL A 117 6.75 -10.89 -6.90
CA VAL A 117 7.91 -11.77 -7.02
C VAL A 117 9.20 -10.95 -7.12
N HIS A 118 9.14 -9.74 -7.68
CA HIS A 118 10.29 -8.85 -7.85
C HIS A 118 10.52 -7.90 -6.67
N SER A 119 9.48 -7.64 -5.86
CA SER A 119 9.49 -6.69 -4.74
C SER A 119 10.28 -7.18 -3.54
#